data_AF-A0A3N6A515-F1
#
_entry.id   AF-A0A3N6A515-F1
#
_cell.length_a   1.000
_cell.length_b   1.000
_cell.length_c   1.000
_cell.angle_alpha   90.00
_cell.angle_beta   90.00
_cell.angle_gamma   90.00
#
_symmetry.space_group_name_H-M   'P 1'
#
loop_
_entity.id
_entity.type
_entity.pdbx_description
1 polymer ?
#
loop_
_entity_poly.entity_id
_entity_poly.type
_entity_poly.pdbx_seq_one_letter_code
_entity_poly.pdbx_strand_id
1 'polypeptide(L)'
;MRFLPDVTRRGFLGSLATGPALGLLSVSASAAEAQNADRATVDSDKFSPIDLAGHYSASSVDFRVSNRPAELAPDSLRTPAGPIRLRGIPFLFGDRRAANKDWLAVSQADRSDTRAEVEIPVGRTAAFVCLAHFCDWPSERGEDPDPDRFEPVGEVIATAVLIYEDGSEEVFPIRRRFEVSPPSIPWGHFSFTAAPGSDAVPKPLDGSLERGTDWGGLQTGFFDNVYRPPILWLCPLKNPRPDRSIAKIRLVAAGQATLVVCGLTLCHRQQHPLRYERLSTYRLTLPDESAADFERWTIEVDLGVIARQYVLPPFEPTSWLKADWAGLGESKGATPPGARFRYLEIAASEAATLSVTDRSSGAVRKFDLCDLNPGNPGTRLEIVDRQKVWVRGRILDEAGRPTPARLSFRSSEGRYIPPYGHRAEINTGWFQDYGADLKVGRSSFAYLDGTFEAELPVGEVLVEITKGFEYSPVRQRLEIRPDTRSIDLILARWIDLRAKGWVTADTHVHFLSPSTALLESQAEGINLVNLMAAQLGDLFANVGDLPGGALASRDGEHLVWLGTENREHLLGHISLLH
;
A
#
# COMPACT_ATOMS: atom_id res chain seq x y z
N MET A 1 -6.85 13.54 -1.11
CA MET A 1 -5.46 14.05 -1.25
C MET A 1 -5.47 15.54 -1.51
N ARG A 2 -4.62 16.35 -0.85
CA ARG A 2 -4.00 17.50 -1.51
C ARG A 2 -2.57 17.60 -1.00
N PHE A 3 -1.64 17.34 -1.90
CA PHE A 3 -0.20 17.40 -1.69
C PHE A 3 0.25 18.87 -1.52
N LEU A 4 1.50 19.07 -1.07
CA LEU A 4 2.32 20.26 -1.39
C LEU A 4 2.10 20.72 -2.84
N PRO A 5 2.25 22.04 -3.17
CA PRO A 5 1.68 22.67 -4.36
C PRO A 5 1.75 21.76 -5.58
N ASP A 6 0.61 21.17 -5.90
CA ASP A 6 0.26 20.41 -7.11
C ASP A 6 1.48 19.79 -7.84
N VAL A 7 1.91 18.58 -7.43
CA VAL A 7 3.05 17.84 -8.06
C VAL A 7 2.79 17.43 -9.52
N THR A 8 1.68 17.85 -10.11
CA THR A 8 1.42 17.71 -11.54
C THR A 8 2.26 18.71 -12.34
N ARG A 9 2.40 18.47 -13.64
CA ARG A 9 2.94 19.47 -14.59
C ARG A 9 2.28 20.85 -14.41
N ARG A 10 1.00 20.90 -14.02
CA ARG A 10 0.26 22.15 -13.78
C ARG A 10 0.76 22.90 -12.55
N GLY A 11 1.05 22.24 -11.43
CA GLY A 11 1.56 22.94 -10.26
C GLY A 11 3.05 23.25 -10.34
N PHE A 12 3.86 22.45 -11.03
CA PHE A 12 5.24 22.83 -11.36
C PHE A 12 5.28 24.10 -12.23
N LEU A 13 4.43 24.19 -13.26
CA LEU A 13 4.32 25.39 -14.09
C LEU A 13 3.65 26.56 -13.33
N GLY A 14 2.72 26.27 -12.42
CA GLY A 14 2.07 27.26 -11.56
C GLY A 14 3.01 27.89 -10.53
N SER A 15 3.89 27.10 -9.91
CA SER A 15 4.90 27.58 -8.95
C SER A 15 5.95 28.50 -9.59
N LEU A 16 6.16 28.40 -10.91
CA LEU A 16 7.03 29.31 -11.66
C LEU A 16 6.34 30.62 -12.04
N ALA A 17 5.01 30.66 -12.07
CA ALA A 17 4.22 31.82 -12.49
C ALA A 17 3.74 32.70 -11.33
N THR A 18 3.64 32.15 -10.12
CA THR A 18 3.22 32.89 -8.91
C THR A 18 4.06 32.45 -7.71
N GLY A 19 4.71 33.40 -7.04
CA GLY A 19 5.39 33.17 -5.76
C GLY A 19 4.46 32.53 -4.71
N PRO A 20 5.01 31.97 -3.62
CA PRO A 20 4.33 30.94 -2.84
C PRO A 20 3.22 31.57 -1.99
N ALA A 21 1.96 31.29 -2.30
CA ALA A 21 0.85 31.53 -1.39
C ALA A 21 -0.36 30.63 -1.70
N LEU A 22 -0.68 29.82 -0.67
CA LEU A 22 -2.02 29.47 -0.17
C LEU A 22 -3.06 28.82 -1.08
N GLY A 23 -3.61 27.71 -0.57
CA GLY A 23 -5.00 27.35 -0.84
C GLY A 23 -5.35 25.93 -0.44
N LEU A 24 -5.77 25.70 0.81
CA LEU A 24 -6.38 24.42 1.19
C LEU A 24 -7.32 24.46 2.38
N LEU A 25 -8.63 24.54 2.09
CA LEU A 25 -9.67 24.08 3.00
C LEU A 25 -10.73 23.23 2.28
N SER A 26 -11.34 22.40 3.14
CA SER A 26 -12.56 21.60 3.08
C SER A 26 -12.59 20.33 2.21
N VAL A 27 -12.36 19.19 2.88
CA VAL A 27 -13.35 18.09 2.89
C VAL A 27 -13.56 17.66 4.34
N SER A 28 -14.79 17.81 4.79
CA SER A 28 -15.33 17.35 6.05
C SER A 28 -15.54 15.83 6.02
N ALA A 29 -14.69 15.11 6.74
CA ALA A 29 -15.04 13.85 7.39
C ALA A 29 -14.30 13.84 8.73
N SER A 30 -15.08 13.64 9.79
CA SER A 30 -14.66 13.71 11.19
C SER A 30 -13.47 12.78 11.45
N ALA A 31 -12.57 13.21 12.32
CA ALA A 31 -11.54 12.35 12.93
C ALA A 31 -12.17 11.36 13.93
N ALA A 32 -13.29 10.72 13.58
CA ALA A 32 -14.08 9.88 14.47
C ALA A 32 -14.80 8.70 13.79
N GLU A 33 -14.63 8.46 12.49
CA GLU A 33 -15.21 7.29 11.82
C GLU A 33 -14.11 6.45 11.16
N ALA A 34 -13.37 5.71 11.99
CA ALA A 34 -12.77 4.40 11.68
C ALA A 34 -11.68 4.08 12.71
N GLN A 35 -12.10 3.71 13.92
CA GLN A 35 -11.36 2.79 14.78
C GLN A 35 -12.39 2.35 15.81
N ASN A 36 -12.83 1.09 15.71
CA ASN A 36 -13.69 0.46 16.70
C ASN A 36 -13.02 0.54 18.08
N ALA A 37 -13.30 1.63 18.81
CA ALA A 37 -12.96 1.79 20.21
C ALA A 37 -13.98 0.98 21.01
N ASP A 38 -13.89 -0.35 20.88
CA ASP A 38 -14.58 -1.22 21.80
C ASP A 38 -13.65 -1.50 22.99
N ARG A 39 -14.11 -1.15 24.19
CA ARG A 39 -13.39 -1.33 25.47
C ARG A 39 -13.13 -2.81 25.82
N ALA A 40 -13.45 -3.74 24.92
CA ALA A 40 -13.70 -5.14 25.27
C ALA A 40 -12.62 -6.16 24.87
N THR A 41 -11.53 -5.82 24.16
CA THR A 41 -10.54 -6.86 23.79
C THR A 41 -9.09 -6.40 23.83
N VAL A 42 -8.60 -5.79 24.93
CA VAL A 42 -7.14 -5.80 25.12
C VAL A 42 -6.72 -7.26 25.19
N ASP A 43 -5.92 -7.71 24.23
CA ASP A 43 -5.31 -9.03 24.29
C ASP A 43 -4.23 -8.99 25.36
N SER A 44 -4.61 -9.37 26.59
CA SER A 44 -3.74 -9.28 27.77
C SER A 44 -2.48 -10.14 27.64
N ASP A 45 -2.52 -11.16 26.79
CA ASP A 45 -1.39 -12.04 26.53
C ASP A 45 -0.38 -11.35 25.59
N LYS A 46 -0.83 -10.37 24.80
CA LYS A 46 0.01 -9.60 23.86
C LYS A 46 0.44 -8.24 24.43
N PHE A 47 -0.45 -7.53 25.09
CA PHE A 47 -0.24 -6.14 25.50
C PHE A 47 -0.68 -5.83 26.92
N SER A 48 0.00 -4.88 27.55
CA SER A 48 -0.44 -4.28 28.82
C SER A 48 -0.29 -2.77 28.76
N PRO A 49 -1.36 -2.03 28.42
CA PRO A 49 -1.39 -0.57 28.53
C PRO A 49 -1.11 -0.13 29.96
N ILE A 50 -0.30 0.92 30.14
CA ILE A 50 0.01 1.50 31.44
C ILE A 50 -0.80 2.80 31.59
N ASP A 51 -1.47 2.94 32.73
CA ASP A 51 -2.20 4.15 33.06
C ASP A 51 -1.23 5.27 33.50
N LEU A 52 -1.23 6.37 32.76
CA LEU A 52 -0.39 7.54 33.00
C LEU A 52 -1.12 8.68 33.73
N ALA A 53 -2.40 8.50 34.11
CA ALA A 53 -3.23 9.58 34.68
C ALA A 53 -2.59 10.27 35.90
N GLY A 54 -1.93 9.52 36.77
CA GLY A 54 -1.22 10.07 37.93
C GLY A 54 0.07 10.86 37.60
N HIS A 55 0.56 10.76 36.37
CA HIS A 55 1.80 11.36 35.91
C HIS A 55 1.60 12.58 35.01
N TYR A 56 0.39 12.81 34.48
CA TYR A 56 0.12 13.94 33.59
C TYR A 56 0.42 15.29 34.24
N SER A 57 0.98 16.21 33.45
CA SER A 57 1.49 17.51 33.89
C SER A 57 1.08 18.67 32.97
N ALA A 58 0.78 18.39 31.70
CA ALA A 58 0.48 19.39 30.67
C ALA A 58 -0.84 19.11 29.95
N SER A 59 -1.46 20.18 29.45
CA SER A 59 -2.62 20.14 28.57
C SER A 59 -2.25 20.57 27.14
N SER A 60 -3.21 20.41 26.20
CA SER A 60 -3.08 20.93 24.85
C SER A 60 -2.93 22.46 24.77
N VAL A 61 -3.38 23.17 25.80
CA VAL A 61 -3.29 24.65 25.87
C VAL A 61 -1.93 25.07 26.43
N ASP A 62 -1.34 24.29 27.33
CA ASP A 62 -0.02 24.58 27.90
C ASP A 62 1.09 24.38 26.86
N PHE A 63 0.93 23.39 25.98
CA PHE A 63 1.88 23.12 24.91
C PHE A 63 1.90 24.27 23.90
N ARG A 64 2.93 25.12 24.01
CA ARG A 64 3.11 26.29 23.16
C ARG A 64 3.38 25.86 21.73
N VAL A 65 2.48 26.24 20.83
CA VAL A 65 2.68 26.23 19.38
C VAL A 65 3.66 27.35 19.04
N SER A 66 4.96 27.06 19.02
CA SER A 66 5.95 28.02 18.55
C SER A 66 6.02 28.02 17.01
N ASN A 67 5.77 29.19 16.41
CA ASN A 67 6.21 29.61 15.07
C ASN A 67 6.01 28.64 13.89
N ARG A 68 4.90 27.90 13.83
CA ARG A 68 4.49 27.20 12.60
C ARG A 68 3.12 27.70 12.10
N PRO A 69 2.83 27.61 10.80
CA PRO A 69 1.55 28.04 10.24
C PRO A 69 0.41 27.34 10.98
N ALA A 70 -0.73 28.02 11.19
CA ALA A 70 -1.90 27.45 11.86
C ALA A 70 -2.38 26.11 11.25
N GLU A 71 -2.06 25.87 9.97
CA GLU A 71 -2.32 24.61 9.25
C GLU A 71 -1.52 23.40 9.81
N LEU A 72 -0.32 23.64 10.32
CA LEU A 72 0.57 22.61 10.87
C LEU A 72 0.50 22.52 12.39
N ALA A 73 -0.03 23.53 13.06
CA ALA A 73 -0.17 23.56 14.50
C ALA A 73 -1.45 24.32 14.89
N PRO A 74 -2.63 23.66 14.86
CA PRO A 74 -3.89 24.29 15.21
C PRO A 74 -3.86 24.77 16.67
N ASP A 75 -4.65 25.82 16.97
CA ASP A 75 -4.76 26.47 18.29
C ASP A 75 -5.03 25.52 19.47
N SER A 76 -5.49 24.29 19.20
CA SER A 76 -5.47 23.18 20.15
C SER A 76 -5.15 21.85 19.46
N LEU A 77 -3.99 21.27 19.78
CA LEU A 77 -3.69 19.89 19.39
C LEU A 77 -4.57 18.94 20.22
N ARG A 78 -5.43 18.15 19.57
CA ARG A 78 -6.29 17.19 20.26
C ARG A 78 -5.81 15.77 20.02
N THR A 79 -5.25 15.15 21.05
CA THR A 79 -4.93 13.72 21.03
C THR A 79 -6.21 12.88 21.22
N PRO A 80 -6.17 11.58 20.88
CA PRO A 80 -7.24 10.64 21.24
C PRO A 80 -7.47 10.62 22.77
N ALA A 81 -8.63 10.11 23.19
CA ALA A 81 -8.97 9.94 24.61
C ALA A 81 -9.51 8.57 24.92
N GLY A 82 -9.29 8.16 26.16
CA GLY A 82 -9.66 6.84 26.64
C GLY A 82 -8.88 5.74 25.93
N PRO A 83 -9.40 4.49 25.97
CA PRO A 83 -8.75 3.35 25.36
C PRO A 83 -8.87 3.39 23.84
N ILE A 84 -7.72 3.49 23.15
CA ILE A 84 -7.65 3.57 21.69
C ILE A 84 -6.54 2.64 21.20
N ARG A 85 -6.72 2.03 20.02
CA ARG A 85 -5.67 1.26 19.35
C ARG A 85 -5.04 2.09 18.25
N LEU A 86 -3.73 2.26 18.31
CA LEU A 86 -2.94 2.86 17.22
C LEU A 86 -2.11 1.75 16.58
N ARG A 87 -2.35 1.47 15.30
CA ARG A 87 -1.75 0.34 14.55
C ARG A 87 -1.79 -0.99 15.33
N GLY A 88 -2.96 -1.31 15.88
CA GLY A 88 -3.20 -2.51 16.68
C GLY A 88 -2.73 -2.48 18.13
N ILE A 89 -1.85 -1.56 18.51
CA ILE A 89 -1.34 -1.44 19.88
C ILE A 89 -2.36 -0.68 20.72
N PRO A 90 -2.91 -1.26 21.80
CA PRO A 90 -3.84 -0.57 22.69
C PRO A 90 -3.10 0.42 23.58
N PHE A 91 -3.64 1.62 23.77
CA PHE A 91 -3.15 2.65 24.68
C PHE A 91 -4.29 3.18 25.56
N LEU A 92 -3.96 3.71 26.73
CA LEU A 92 -4.88 4.45 27.60
C LEU A 92 -4.52 5.94 27.54
N PHE A 93 -5.33 6.73 26.84
CA PHE A 93 -5.18 8.18 26.79
C PHE A 93 -6.08 8.87 27.82
N GLY A 94 -5.79 10.13 28.16
CA GLY A 94 -6.60 10.97 29.06
C GLY A 94 -8.02 11.27 28.56
N ASP A 95 -8.74 12.20 29.20
CA ASP A 95 -10.20 12.36 29.08
C ASP A 95 -10.68 13.45 28.09
N ARG A 96 -9.79 13.96 27.22
CA ARG A 96 -10.10 14.84 26.07
C ARG A 96 -10.63 16.24 26.38
N ARG A 97 -10.47 16.75 27.59
CA ARG A 97 -10.87 18.14 27.93
C ARG A 97 -9.66 19.05 27.73
N ALA A 98 -9.80 20.11 26.92
CA ALA A 98 -8.68 20.96 26.51
C ALA A 98 -7.91 21.61 27.68
N ALA A 99 -8.53 21.78 28.85
CA ALA A 99 -7.91 22.31 30.07
C ALA A 99 -7.48 21.23 31.07
N ASN A 100 -7.80 19.96 30.83
CA ASN A 100 -7.31 18.86 31.65
C ASN A 100 -5.86 18.56 31.29
N LYS A 101 -5.06 18.28 32.31
CA LYS A 101 -3.70 17.77 32.14
C LYS A 101 -3.81 16.30 31.75
N ASP A 102 -3.80 16.05 30.44
CA ASP A 102 -3.94 14.71 29.85
C ASP A 102 -2.60 14.18 29.30
N TRP A 103 -1.51 14.96 29.40
CA TRP A 103 -0.20 14.61 28.85
C TRP A 103 0.91 14.65 29.88
N LEU A 104 1.88 13.74 29.74
CA LEU A 104 3.14 13.75 30.48
C LEU A 104 4.18 14.51 29.68
N ALA A 105 4.58 15.71 30.15
CA ALA A 105 5.58 16.53 29.47
C ALA A 105 6.91 16.55 30.23
N VAL A 106 8.00 16.20 29.53
CA VAL A 106 9.35 16.09 30.06
C VAL A 106 10.25 17.12 29.38
N SER A 107 10.82 18.05 30.15
CA SER A 107 11.71 19.13 29.67
C SER A 107 12.50 19.72 30.85
N GLN A 108 13.69 20.28 30.58
CA GLN A 108 14.45 21.10 31.53
C GLN A 108 14.06 22.60 31.44
N ALA A 109 13.06 22.96 30.65
CA ALA A 109 12.51 24.31 30.63
C ALA A 109 11.87 24.65 31.98
N ASP A 110 12.11 25.87 32.46
CA ASP A 110 11.53 26.37 33.71
C ASP A 110 10.03 26.71 33.51
N ARG A 111 9.18 25.68 33.50
CA ARG A 111 7.74 25.79 33.32
C ARG A 111 6.99 24.85 34.24
N SER A 112 5.85 25.30 34.76
CA SER A 112 5.03 24.53 35.72
C SER A 112 4.32 23.30 35.12
N ASP A 113 4.26 23.19 33.79
CA ASP A 113 3.60 22.11 33.06
C ASP A 113 4.55 20.98 32.62
N THR A 114 5.86 21.16 32.82
CA THR A 114 6.90 20.18 32.48
C THR A 114 7.62 19.66 33.71
N ARG A 115 8.22 18.47 33.62
CA ARG A 115 9.07 17.88 34.66
C ARG A 115 10.42 17.53 34.06
N ALA A 116 11.51 17.76 34.80
CA ALA A 116 12.85 17.36 34.34
C ALA A 116 13.03 15.83 34.34
N GLU A 117 12.33 15.14 35.25
CA GLU A 117 12.37 13.69 35.42
C GLU A 117 11.02 13.17 35.92
N VAL A 118 10.60 12.00 35.42
CA VAL A 118 9.43 11.26 35.92
C VAL A 118 9.73 9.78 35.96
N GLU A 119 9.38 9.13 37.08
CA GLU A 119 9.39 7.68 37.22
C GLU A 119 7.95 7.13 37.15
N ILE A 120 7.75 6.12 36.32
CA ILE A 120 6.47 5.44 36.08
C ILE A 120 6.63 4.00 36.59
N PRO A 121 5.89 3.58 37.63
CA PRO A 121 5.94 2.20 38.11
C PRO A 121 5.32 1.25 37.08
N VAL A 122 5.94 0.08 36.90
CA VAL A 122 5.51 -0.92 35.91
C VAL A 122 5.27 -2.28 36.55
N GLY A 123 6.30 -2.87 37.17
CA GLY A 123 6.23 -4.15 37.88
C GLY A 123 5.89 -5.36 37.00
N ARG A 124 6.32 -5.37 35.73
CA ARG A 124 6.01 -6.43 34.76
C ARG A 124 7.17 -6.70 33.81
N THR A 125 7.23 -7.92 33.28
CA THR A 125 8.06 -8.27 32.12
C THR A 125 7.45 -7.74 30.83
N ALA A 126 8.28 -7.42 29.84
CA ALA A 126 7.85 -7.01 28.51
C ALA A 126 9.01 -7.18 27.52
N ALA A 127 8.72 -7.53 26.27
CA ALA A 127 9.71 -7.54 25.20
C ALA A 127 9.92 -6.16 24.57
N PHE A 128 8.88 -5.32 24.55
CA PHE A 128 8.99 -3.92 24.13
C PHE A 128 8.20 -2.99 25.05
N VAL A 129 8.69 -1.76 25.17
CA VAL A 129 7.96 -0.61 25.72
C VAL A 129 7.56 0.28 24.55
N CYS A 130 6.27 0.33 24.23
CA CYS A 130 5.74 1.14 23.15
C CYS A 130 5.30 2.51 23.69
N LEU A 131 5.91 3.57 23.17
CA LEU A 131 5.52 4.96 23.48
C LEU A 131 4.61 5.50 22.37
N ALA A 132 3.54 6.19 22.75
CA ALA A 132 2.76 7.08 21.89
C ALA A 132 3.05 8.52 22.30
N HIS A 133 3.84 9.24 21.49
CA HIS A 133 4.47 10.49 21.89
C HIS A 133 4.76 11.42 20.71
N PHE A 134 5.07 12.67 21.00
CA PHE A 134 5.61 13.65 20.06
C PHE A 134 6.55 14.61 20.79
N CYS A 135 7.38 15.36 20.07
CA CYS A 135 8.18 16.44 20.64
C CYS A 135 7.68 17.81 20.16
N ASP A 136 8.20 18.88 20.75
CA ASP A 136 8.03 20.22 20.20
C ASP A 136 8.67 20.36 18.80
N TRP A 137 8.32 21.43 18.10
CA TRP A 137 9.06 21.82 16.90
C TRP A 137 10.43 22.39 17.32
N PRO A 138 11.47 22.21 16.50
CA PRO A 138 12.77 22.81 16.79
C PRO A 138 12.62 24.33 16.90
N SER A 139 13.12 24.89 18.00
CA SER A 139 13.01 26.32 18.29
C SER A 139 14.27 27.05 17.82
N GLU A 140 14.13 27.93 16.83
CA GLU A 140 14.96 29.11 16.76
C GLU A 140 14.05 30.33 16.96
N ARG A 141 14.43 31.19 17.91
CA ARG A 141 13.73 32.47 18.15
C ARG A 141 13.92 33.36 16.92
N GLY A 142 12.82 33.76 16.31
CA GLY A 142 12.78 34.84 15.33
C GLY A 142 12.66 34.34 13.89
N GLU A 143 11.59 34.79 13.25
CA GLU A 143 11.26 34.71 11.82
C GLU A 143 10.69 33.39 11.29
N ASP A 144 9.86 33.57 10.26
CA ASP A 144 8.83 32.67 9.73
C ASP A 144 9.32 31.25 9.37
N PRO A 145 8.40 30.26 9.32
CA PRO A 145 8.73 28.87 9.01
C PRO A 145 9.20 28.70 7.55
N ASP A 146 10.50 28.45 7.38
CA ASP A 146 11.13 28.07 6.10
C ASP A 146 11.30 26.53 6.01
N PRO A 147 10.72 25.86 4.99
CA PRO A 147 10.90 24.41 4.77
C PRO A 147 12.33 23.99 4.42
N ASP A 148 13.21 24.91 4.01
CA ASP A 148 14.62 24.65 3.72
C ASP A 148 15.54 24.83 4.96
N ARG A 149 14.96 25.12 6.13
CA ARG A 149 15.70 25.35 7.37
C ARG A 149 16.21 24.05 8.00
N PHE A 150 17.39 24.13 8.62
CA PHE A 150 18.03 23.01 9.31
C PHE A 150 17.16 22.48 10.45
N GLU A 151 16.72 21.22 10.34
CA GLU A 151 16.13 20.47 11.44
C GLU A 151 17.26 19.77 12.22
N PRO A 152 17.34 19.88 13.57
CA PRO A 152 18.39 19.25 14.37
C PRO A 152 18.13 17.73 14.52
N VAL A 153 18.24 17.02 13.40
CA VAL A 153 18.08 15.56 13.31
C VAL A 153 19.06 14.87 14.26
N GLY A 154 18.56 13.97 15.10
CA GLY A 154 19.38 13.24 16.07
C GLY A 154 19.60 13.95 17.40
N GLU A 155 19.10 15.18 17.59
CA GLU A 155 19.03 15.86 18.89
C GLU A 155 18.37 14.94 19.92
N VAL A 156 19.07 14.66 21.03
CA VAL A 156 18.50 13.90 22.15
C VAL A 156 17.54 14.82 22.90
N ILE A 157 16.24 14.52 22.85
CA ILE A 157 15.18 15.29 23.52
C ILE A 157 15.02 14.81 24.96
N ALA A 158 15.06 13.49 25.15
CA ALA A 158 14.97 12.84 26.44
C ALA A 158 15.70 11.50 26.41
N THR A 159 15.80 10.87 27.57
CA THR A 159 16.22 9.47 27.70
C THR A 159 15.12 8.68 28.41
N ALA A 160 14.84 7.47 27.93
CA ALA A 160 14.02 6.50 28.62
C ALA A 160 14.93 5.45 29.27
N VAL A 161 14.76 5.23 30.56
CA VAL A 161 15.56 4.28 31.34
C VAL A 161 14.63 3.19 31.86
N LEU A 162 14.87 1.95 31.47
CA LEU A 162 14.22 0.78 32.06
C LEU A 162 15.01 0.37 33.29
N ILE A 163 14.37 0.40 34.46
CA ILE A 163 14.98 0.01 35.73
C ILE A 163 14.35 -1.32 36.14
N TYR A 164 15.17 -2.37 36.25
CA TYR A 164 14.71 -3.71 36.61
C TYR A 164 14.66 -3.88 38.15
N GLU A 165 13.96 -4.91 38.62
CA GLU A 165 13.82 -5.23 40.06
C GLU A 165 15.17 -5.46 40.77
N ASP A 166 16.20 -5.90 40.05
CA ASP A 166 17.56 -6.09 40.57
C ASP A 166 18.38 -4.78 40.64
N GLY A 167 17.77 -3.64 40.29
CA GLY A 167 18.39 -2.33 40.24
C GLY A 167 19.26 -2.07 39.02
N SER A 168 19.39 -3.04 38.10
CA SER A 168 20.08 -2.78 36.83
C SER A 168 19.26 -1.86 35.93
N GLU A 169 19.94 -1.15 35.03
CA GLU A 169 19.31 -0.17 34.15
C GLU A 169 19.65 -0.43 32.68
N GLU A 170 18.72 -0.10 31.80
CA GLU A 170 18.93 -0.02 30.36
C GLU A 170 18.49 1.37 29.87
N VAL A 171 19.33 2.05 29.07
CA VAL A 171 19.12 3.45 28.70
C VAL A 171 18.89 3.58 27.20
N PHE A 172 17.82 4.27 26.81
CA PHE A 172 17.44 4.54 25.43
C PHE A 172 17.39 6.04 25.18
N PRO A 173 18.16 6.58 24.22
CA PRO A 173 17.99 7.96 23.80
C PRO A 173 16.69 8.10 22.99
N ILE A 174 15.94 9.17 23.25
CA ILE A 174 14.79 9.58 22.44
C ILE A 174 15.22 10.79 21.62
N ARG A 175 15.50 10.57 20.34
CA ARG A 175 16.05 11.59 19.45
C ARG A 175 15.02 12.09 18.46
N ARG A 176 15.11 13.39 18.16
CA ARG A 176 14.33 14.02 17.10
C ARG A 176 14.58 13.32 15.77
N ARG A 177 13.51 13.06 15.01
CA ARG A 177 13.50 12.37 13.72
C ARG A 177 13.93 10.91 13.76
N PHE A 178 14.26 10.34 14.92
CA PHE A 178 14.46 8.89 15.08
C PHE A 178 13.30 8.31 15.87
N GLU A 179 13.37 8.40 17.20
CA GLU A 179 12.37 7.83 18.11
C GLU A 179 11.14 8.72 18.24
N VAL A 180 11.28 10.02 17.96
CA VAL A 180 10.16 10.97 18.09
C VAL A 180 10.27 12.07 17.04
N SER A 181 9.13 12.62 16.63
CA SER A 181 9.06 13.80 15.78
C SER A 181 7.96 14.73 16.27
N PRO A 182 7.89 15.97 15.74
CA PRO A 182 6.80 16.88 16.07
C PRO A 182 5.43 16.32 15.67
N PRO A 183 4.33 16.84 16.24
CA PRO A 183 2.98 16.36 15.95
C PRO A 183 2.49 16.77 14.55
N SER A 184 3.32 17.45 13.76
CA SER A 184 3.15 17.61 12.32
C SER A 184 4.52 17.77 11.66
N ILE A 185 4.65 17.25 10.45
CA ILE A 185 5.90 17.25 9.70
C ILE A 185 5.66 17.64 8.24
N PRO A 186 6.64 18.27 7.56
CA PRO A 186 6.66 18.35 6.10
C PRO A 186 6.71 16.96 5.47
N TRP A 187 6.35 16.87 4.18
CA TRP A 187 6.54 15.63 3.43
C TRP A 187 8.04 15.24 3.39
N GLY A 188 8.33 13.95 3.49
CA GLY A 188 9.72 13.45 3.59
C GLY A 188 10.36 13.59 4.97
N HIS A 189 9.67 14.21 5.94
CA HIS A 189 10.22 14.43 7.29
C HIS A 189 9.82 13.36 8.33
N PHE A 190 9.60 12.12 7.88
CA PHE A 190 9.27 11.01 8.79
C PHE A 190 10.38 10.69 9.78
N SER A 191 9.98 10.10 10.91
CA SER A 191 10.89 9.46 11.85
C SER A 191 11.53 8.19 11.26
N PHE A 192 12.80 7.95 11.59
CA PHE A 192 13.54 6.76 11.15
C PHE A 192 13.22 5.49 11.96
N THR A 193 12.86 5.61 13.24
CA THR A 193 12.60 4.45 14.12
C THR A 193 11.17 4.39 14.63
N ALA A 194 10.46 5.52 14.72
CA ALA A 194 9.05 5.58 15.07
C ALA A 194 8.13 5.63 13.84
N ALA A 195 6.94 5.03 13.97
CA ALA A 195 5.89 5.06 12.95
C ALA A 195 4.77 6.04 13.34
N PRO A 196 4.03 6.65 12.41
CA PRO A 196 2.82 7.39 12.76
C PRO A 196 1.77 6.43 13.36
N GLY A 197 0.91 6.93 14.25
CA GLY A 197 -0.15 6.14 14.88
C GLY A 197 -1.32 5.77 13.94
N SER A 198 -1.46 6.49 12.83
CA SER A 198 -2.37 6.13 11.73
C SER A 198 -1.71 5.09 10.82
N ASP A 199 -2.47 4.12 10.34
CA ASP A 199 -1.99 3.14 9.37
C ASP A 199 -2.38 3.48 7.93
N ALA A 200 -1.74 2.80 6.97
CA ALA A 200 -2.18 2.81 5.58
C ALA A 200 -3.58 2.19 5.47
N VAL A 201 -4.45 2.81 4.66
CA VAL A 201 -5.81 2.33 4.44
C VAL A 201 -5.88 1.73 3.02
N PRO A 202 -6.09 0.42 2.89
CA PRO A 202 -6.22 -0.23 1.60
C PRO A 202 -7.50 0.24 0.90
N LYS A 203 -7.42 0.44 -0.41
CA LYS A 203 -8.58 0.81 -1.24
C LYS A 203 -8.56 0.01 -2.53
N PRO A 204 -9.62 -0.78 -2.82
CA PRO A 204 -9.71 -1.50 -4.09
C PRO A 204 -9.91 -0.52 -5.25
N LEU A 205 -9.47 -0.90 -6.45
CA LEU A 205 -9.49 0.01 -7.61
C LEU A 205 -10.91 0.32 -8.12
N ASP A 206 -11.91 -0.46 -7.70
CA ASP A 206 -13.33 -0.25 -7.98
C ASP A 206 -14.06 0.55 -6.88
N GLY A 207 -13.34 1.04 -5.87
CA GLY A 207 -13.91 1.81 -4.78
C GLY A 207 -14.50 3.14 -5.23
N SER A 208 -15.69 3.48 -4.72
CA SER A 208 -16.34 4.77 -4.97
C SER A 208 -15.46 5.95 -4.51
N LEU A 209 -15.45 7.00 -5.32
CA LEU A 209 -14.76 8.26 -5.03
C LEU A 209 -15.77 9.37 -4.75
N GLU A 210 -15.57 10.13 -3.67
CA GLU A 210 -16.37 11.34 -3.39
C GLU A 210 -16.11 12.44 -4.43
N ARG A 211 -14.89 12.51 -4.97
CA ARG A 211 -14.47 13.49 -5.97
C ARG A 211 -13.60 12.80 -7.02
N GLY A 212 -13.84 13.09 -8.30
CA GLY A 212 -13.02 12.56 -9.40
C GLY A 212 -11.53 12.92 -9.29
N THR A 213 -11.19 14.01 -8.61
CA THR A 213 -9.78 14.41 -8.36
C THR A 213 -9.00 13.44 -7.48
N ASP A 214 -9.67 12.55 -6.74
CA ASP A 214 -9.00 11.55 -5.92
C ASP A 214 -8.64 10.29 -6.72
N TRP A 215 -8.93 10.25 -8.03
CA TRP A 215 -8.61 9.15 -8.95
C TRP A 215 -7.14 8.72 -8.92
N GLY A 216 -6.21 9.68 -9.02
CA GLY A 216 -4.78 9.39 -9.00
C GLY A 216 -4.33 8.71 -7.70
N GLY A 217 -5.00 9.01 -6.58
CA GLY A 217 -4.74 8.34 -5.30
C GLY A 217 -5.37 6.95 -5.20
N LEU A 218 -6.48 6.70 -5.88
CA LEU A 218 -7.05 5.35 -5.94
C LEU A 218 -6.09 4.38 -6.63
N GLN A 219 -5.36 4.87 -7.64
CA GLN A 219 -4.43 4.08 -8.44
C GLN A 219 -3.28 3.45 -7.66
N THR A 220 -2.95 3.94 -6.46
CA THR A 220 -1.90 3.34 -5.62
C THR A 220 -2.38 2.09 -4.87
N GLY A 221 -3.70 1.82 -4.83
CA GLY A 221 -4.30 0.68 -4.11
C GLY A 221 -4.35 0.86 -2.58
N PHE A 222 -3.81 1.97 -2.08
CA PHE A 222 -3.85 2.36 -0.67
C PHE A 222 -3.67 3.86 -0.55
N PHE A 223 -4.27 4.47 0.47
CA PHE A 223 -3.93 5.84 0.83
C PHE A 223 -2.70 5.84 1.74
N ASP A 224 -1.61 6.43 1.24
CA ASP A 224 -0.47 6.82 2.05
C ASP A 224 -0.77 8.14 2.78
N ASN A 225 0.07 8.49 3.75
CA ASN A 225 -0.01 9.77 4.45
C ASN A 225 -1.37 10.12 5.10
N VAL A 226 -2.10 9.11 5.59
CA VAL A 226 -3.38 9.28 6.31
C VAL A 226 -3.17 9.92 7.71
N TYR A 227 -1.95 10.31 8.05
CA TYR A 227 -1.66 11.00 9.30
C TYR A 227 -2.18 12.45 9.25
N ARG A 228 -3.20 12.73 10.05
CA ARG A 228 -3.63 14.11 10.34
C ARG A 228 -2.96 14.60 11.62
N PRO A 229 -2.48 15.84 11.68
CA PRO A 229 -2.02 16.44 12.93
C PRO A 229 -3.13 16.41 14.02
N PRO A 230 -2.80 16.16 15.29
CA PRO A 230 -1.48 15.76 15.77
C PRO A 230 -1.14 14.31 15.40
N ILE A 231 0.04 14.12 14.83
CA ILE A 231 0.65 12.82 14.63
C ILE A 231 1.17 12.35 16.00
N LEU A 232 0.65 11.22 16.48
CA LEU A 232 1.29 10.48 17.56
C LEU A 232 2.28 9.51 16.95
N TRP A 233 3.55 9.66 17.29
CA TRP A 233 4.61 8.75 16.89
C TRP A 233 4.57 7.54 17.83
N LEU A 234 4.67 6.35 17.26
CA LEU A 234 4.73 5.09 17.97
C LEU A 234 6.18 4.58 17.92
N CYS A 235 6.82 4.49 19.08
CA CYS A 235 8.19 3.99 19.20
C CYS A 235 8.25 2.77 20.14
N PRO A 236 8.36 1.55 19.59
CA PRO A 236 8.64 0.34 20.38
C PRO A 236 10.12 0.28 20.77
N LEU A 237 10.44 0.52 22.03
CA LEU A 237 11.77 0.34 22.60
C LEU A 237 11.98 -1.13 22.96
N LYS A 238 12.96 -1.79 22.32
CA LYS A 238 13.27 -3.21 22.57
C LYS A 238 13.91 -3.39 23.94
N ASN A 239 13.26 -4.14 24.82
CA ASN A 239 13.86 -4.57 26.09
C ASN A 239 14.91 -5.67 25.80
N PRO A 240 16.20 -5.45 26.11
CA PRO A 240 17.24 -6.47 25.91
C PRO A 240 17.14 -7.64 26.90
N ARG A 241 16.35 -7.50 27.97
CA ARG A 241 16.15 -8.50 29.01
C ARG A 241 14.64 -8.75 29.21
N PRO A 242 13.96 -9.34 28.22
CA PRO A 242 12.50 -9.51 28.22
C PRO A 242 11.99 -10.37 29.38
N ASP A 243 12.81 -11.30 29.87
CA ASP A 243 12.48 -12.21 30.97
C ASP A 243 12.62 -11.56 32.37
N ARG A 244 13.17 -10.35 32.44
CA ARG A 244 13.31 -9.60 33.70
C ARG A 244 12.16 -8.61 33.86
N SER A 245 11.59 -8.57 35.06
CA SER A 245 10.56 -7.59 35.40
C SER A 245 11.16 -6.18 35.41
N ILE A 246 10.53 -5.27 34.67
CA ILE A 246 10.81 -3.83 34.71
C ILE A 246 10.07 -3.29 35.93
N ALA A 247 10.80 -2.84 36.95
CA ALA A 247 10.23 -2.25 38.15
C ALA A 247 9.60 -0.89 37.83
N LYS A 248 10.33 -0.05 37.09
CA LYS A 248 9.90 1.29 36.69
C LYS A 248 10.56 1.74 35.37
N ILE A 249 9.89 2.67 34.70
CA ILE A 249 10.42 3.38 33.54
C ILE A 249 10.63 4.83 33.96
N ARG A 250 11.86 5.31 33.82
CA ARG A 250 12.22 6.70 34.11
C ARG A 250 12.44 7.47 32.81
N LEU A 251 11.74 8.59 32.65
CA LEU A 251 11.95 9.53 31.55
C LEU A 251 12.72 10.75 32.08
N VAL A 252 13.86 11.07 31.47
CA VAL A 252 14.72 12.20 31.88
C VAL A 252 14.90 13.16 30.71
N ALA A 253 14.61 14.44 30.92
CA ALA A 253 14.80 15.48 29.93
C ALA A 253 16.30 15.68 29.65
N ALA A 254 16.67 15.74 28.36
CA ALA A 254 18.05 15.98 27.95
C ALA A 254 18.38 17.48 27.75
N GLY A 255 17.35 18.34 27.63
CA GLY A 255 17.52 19.77 27.43
C GLY A 255 16.20 20.54 27.50
N GLN A 256 16.17 21.68 26.82
CA GLN A 256 15.00 22.58 26.80
C GLN A 256 13.87 22.07 25.89
N ALA A 257 14.21 21.27 24.87
CA ALA A 257 13.21 20.66 24.01
C ALA A 257 12.28 19.75 24.82
N THR A 258 10.99 19.79 24.48
CA THR A 258 9.94 19.11 25.24
C THR A 258 9.57 17.79 24.57
N LEU A 259 9.60 16.71 25.33
CA LEU A 259 8.96 15.45 24.97
C LEU A 259 7.58 15.38 25.62
N VAL A 260 6.56 15.07 24.81
CA VAL A 260 5.18 14.83 25.30
C VAL A 260 4.83 13.37 25.08
N VAL A 261 4.61 12.64 26.17
CA VAL A 261 4.14 11.25 26.15
C VAL A 261 2.64 11.23 26.46
N CYS A 262 1.86 10.69 25.54
CA CYS A 262 0.41 10.60 25.63
C CYS A 262 -0.06 9.20 26.03
N GLY A 263 0.72 8.17 25.72
CA GLY A 263 0.39 6.79 26.07
C GLY A 263 1.63 5.91 26.16
N LEU A 264 1.55 4.87 26.99
CA LEU A 264 2.59 3.88 27.18
C LEU A 264 1.96 2.49 27.26
N THR A 265 2.51 1.53 26.51
CA THR A 265 2.02 0.15 26.47
C THR A 265 3.18 -0.83 26.43
N LEU A 266 3.10 -1.88 27.23
CA LEU A 266 4.03 -3.00 27.16
C LEU A 266 3.59 -3.99 26.08
N CYS A 267 4.52 -4.45 25.24
CA CYS A 267 4.31 -5.58 24.33
C CYS A 267 5.06 -6.80 24.86
N HIS A 268 4.38 -7.94 24.94
CA HIS A 268 4.91 -9.18 25.48
C HIS A 268 5.46 -10.12 24.39
N ARG A 269 5.22 -9.82 23.11
CA ARG A 269 5.71 -10.61 21.98
C ARG A 269 7.16 -10.24 21.66
N GLN A 270 7.97 -11.26 21.38
CA GLN A 270 9.41 -11.11 21.09
C GLN A 270 9.67 -10.45 19.73
N GLN A 271 8.75 -10.59 18.79
CA GLN A 271 8.80 -9.95 17.48
C GLN A 271 8.38 -8.48 17.56
N HIS A 272 8.98 -7.64 16.72
CA HIS A 272 8.76 -6.20 16.76
C HIS A 272 7.33 -5.85 16.30
N PRO A 273 6.51 -5.14 17.11
CA PRO A 273 5.08 -5.01 16.85
C PRO A 273 4.72 -4.15 15.63
N LEU A 274 5.62 -3.27 15.18
CA LEU A 274 5.37 -2.36 14.05
C LEU A 274 6.29 -2.60 12.84
N ARG A 275 7.03 -3.72 12.81
CA ARG A 275 7.90 -4.06 11.68
C ARG A 275 7.13 -5.02 10.79
N TYR A 276 6.69 -4.56 9.63
CA TYR A 276 5.90 -5.40 8.74
C TYR A 276 6.82 -6.30 7.92
N GLU A 277 6.45 -7.57 7.87
CA GLU A 277 6.97 -8.49 6.88
C GLU A 277 6.45 -8.13 5.50
N ARG A 278 7.12 -8.68 4.48
CA ARG A 278 6.74 -8.47 3.10
C ARG A 278 5.28 -8.87 2.85
N LEU A 279 4.59 -8.09 2.02
CA LEU A 279 3.26 -8.43 1.52
C LEU A 279 3.22 -9.87 0.99
N SER A 280 2.44 -10.70 1.66
CA SER A 280 2.35 -12.13 1.40
C SER A 280 0.91 -12.54 1.15
N THR A 281 0.72 -13.54 0.29
CA THR A 281 -0.60 -14.08 -0.03
C THR A 281 -0.90 -15.26 0.88
N TYR A 282 -2.02 -15.18 1.60
CA TYR A 282 -2.53 -16.21 2.47
C TYR A 282 -3.78 -16.84 1.85
N ARG A 283 -3.94 -18.15 1.99
CA ARG A 283 -5.17 -18.88 1.70
C ARG A 283 -5.86 -19.23 3.01
N LEU A 284 -7.03 -18.63 3.21
CA LEU A 284 -7.96 -18.95 4.29
C LEU A 284 -8.98 -19.98 3.78
N THR A 285 -8.95 -21.17 4.35
CA THR A 285 -9.99 -22.19 4.17
C THR A 285 -11.10 -21.94 5.15
N LEU A 286 -12.33 -21.76 4.68
CA LEU A 286 -13.54 -21.60 5.51
C LEU A 286 -14.22 -22.95 5.76
N PRO A 287 -15.11 -23.09 6.77
CA PRO A 287 -15.70 -24.39 7.10
C PRO A 287 -16.67 -24.90 6.02
N ASP A 288 -17.33 -23.99 5.31
CA ASP A 288 -18.27 -24.27 4.24
C ASP A 288 -17.94 -23.43 2.99
N GLU A 289 -18.73 -23.65 1.96
CA GLU A 289 -18.63 -23.05 0.63
C GLU A 289 -19.13 -21.58 0.60
N SER A 290 -18.75 -20.78 1.59
CA SER A 290 -19.20 -19.39 1.79
C SER A 290 -18.09 -18.34 1.65
N ALA A 291 -16.97 -18.68 1.02
CA ALA A 291 -15.85 -17.74 0.85
C ALA A 291 -16.15 -16.53 -0.02
N ALA A 292 -17.20 -16.57 -0.83
CA ALA A 292 -17.69 -15.42 -1.60
C ALA A 292 -18.64 -14.50 -0.80
N ASP A 293 -19.08 -14.90 0.40
CA ASP A 293 -19.94 -14.11 1.27
C ASP A 293 -19.09 -13.15 2.11
N PHE A 294 -18.81 -11.96 1.58
CA PHE A 294 -17.99 -10.95 2.26
C PHE A 294 -18.73 -10.29 3.44
N GLU A 295 -20.06 -10.41 3.51
CA GLU A 295 -20.86 -9.83 4.59
C GLU A 295 -20.88 -10.73 5.83
N ARG A 296 -20.91 -12.06 5.65
CA ARG A 296 -20.86 -13.03 6.74
C ARG A 296 -19.51 -13.05 7.46
N TRP A 297 -18.40 -12.97 6.74
CA TRP A 297 -17.07 -13.16 7.30
C TRP A 297 -16.34 -11.84 7.51
N THR A 298 -16.13 -11.45 8.77
CA THR A 298 -15.24 -10.34 9.12
C THR A 298 -13.84 -10.87 9.38
N ILE A 299 -12.86 -10.33 8.65
CA ILE A 299 -11.46 -10.73 8.75
C ILE A 299 -10.64 -9.49 9.08
N GLU A 300 -9.91 -9.55 10.19
CA GLU A 300 -9.14 -8.44 10.72
C GLU A 300 -7.73 -8.90 11.11
N VAL A 301 -6.77 -7.99 11.05
CA VAL A 301 -5.40 -8.18 11.55
C VAL A 301 -5.07 -7.01 12.47
N ASP A 302 -4.43 -7.27 13.60
CA ASP A 302 -4.16 -6.23 14.60
C ASP A 302 -2.91 -5.40 14.26
N LEU A 303 -1.75 -6.04 14.10
CA LEU A 303 -0.45 -5.40 13.87
C LEU A 303 -0.06 -5.42 12.39
N GLY A 304 -0.99 -5.03 11.51
CA GLY A 304 -0.80 -5.12 10.08
C GLY A 304 -1.95 -4.54 9.28
N VAL A 305 -1.87 -4.73 7.96
CA VAL A 305 -2.90 -4.32 7.00
C VAL A 305 -3.22 -5.49 6.08
N ILE A 306 -4.51 -5.73 5.86
CA ILE A 306 -4.99 -6.61 4.79
C ILE A 306 -5.14 -5.74 3.54
N ALA A 307 -4.15 -5.77 2.65
CA ALA A 307 -4.13 -4.97 1.43
C ALA A 307 -5.28 -5.33 0.49
N ARG A 308 -5.55 -6.63 0.32
CA ARG A 308 -6.61 -7.14 -0.56
C ARG A 308 -7.24 -8.42 -0.02
N GLN A 309 -8.51 -8.61 -0.37
CA GLN A 309 -9.26 -9.84 -0.12
C GLN A 309 -10.02 -10.21 -1.40
N TYR A 310 -9.92 -11.47 -1.82
CA TYR A 310 -10.60 -11.93 -3.02
C TYR A 310 -10.86 -13.44 -3.01
N VAL A 311 -11.71 -13.87 -3.94
CA VAL A 311 -11.99 -15.28 -4.22
C VAL A 311 -11.55 -15.56 -5.65
N LEU A 312 -10.82 -16.65 -5.85
CA LEU A 312 -10.47 -17.10 -7.19
C LEU A 312 -11.61 -17.94 -7.77
N PRO A 313 -11.90 -17.80 -9.08
CA PRO A 313 -12.75 -18.77 -9.76
C PRO A 313 -12.09 -20.16 -9.73
N PRO A 314 -12.87 -21.25 -9.80
CA PRO A 314 -12.35 -22.59 -10.02
C PRO A 314 -11.47 -22.61 -11.26
N PHE A 315 -10.35 -23.27 -11.14
CA PHE A 315 -9.34 -23.32 -12.16
C PHE A 315 -8.75 -24.73 -12.19
N GLU A 316 -8.86 -25.37 -13.35
CA GLU A 316 -8.36 -26.72 -13.59
C GLU A 316 -7.21 -26.67 -14.60
N PRO A 317 -5.94 -26.73 -14.16
CA PRO A 317 -4.77 -26.59 -15.02
C PRO A 317 -4.80 -27.47 -16.27
N THR A 318 -5.18 -28.73 -16.13
CA THR A 318 -5.17 -29.70 -17.23
C THR A 318 -6.18 -29.33 -18.32
N SER A 319 -7.38 -28.89 -17.93
CA SER A 319 -8.41 -28.45 -18.87
C SER A 319 -8.02 -27.12 -19.52
N TRP A 320 -7.43 -26.21 -18.75
CA TRP A 320 -6.95 -24.93 -19.25
C TRP A 320 -5.81 -25.08 -20.27
N LEU A 321 -4.85 -25.97 -20.02
CA LEU A 321 -3.73 -26.25 -20.92
C LEU A 321 -4.18 -26.82 -22.28
N LYS A 322 -5.28 -27.58 -22.31
CA LYS A 322 -5.80 -28.25 -23.52
C LYS A 322 -6.88 -27.44 -24.26
N ALA A 323 -7.24 -26.26 -23.76
CA ALA A 323 -8.37 -25.53 -24.28
C ALA A 323 -8.04 -24.83 -25.61
N ASP A 324 -8.95 -24.94 -26.59
CA ASP A 324 -8.77 -24.39 -27.95
C ASP A 324 -8.88 -22.84 -28.03
N TRP A 325 -9.03 -22.16 -26.90
CA TRP A 325 -9.21 -20.71 -26.80
C TRP A 325 -7.99 -20.02 -26.17
N ALA A 326 -6.80 -20.63 -26.24
CA ALA A 326 -5.55 -19.99 -25.84
C ALA A 326 -5.37 -18.61 -26.54
N GLY A 327 -4.96 -17.60 -25.78
CA GLY A 327 -4.80 -16.21 -26.21
C GLY A 327 -6.08 -15.37 -26.28
N LEU A 328 -7.27 -15.99 -26.21
CA LEU A 328 -8.57 -15.32 -26.34
C LEU A 328 -9.21 -14.91 -25.01
N GLY A 329 -8.56 -15.24 -23.89
CA GLY A 329 -9.07 -14.99 -22.54
C GLY A 329 -10.24 -15.89 -22.13
N GLU A 330 -10.55 -15.86 -20.84
CA GLU A 330 -11.63 -16.66 -20.25
C GLU A 330 -12.95 -15.91 -20.25
N SER A 331 -14.04 -16.61 -20.57
CA SER A 331 -15.37 -16.02 -20.53
C SER A 331 -15.71 -15.50 -19.13
N LYS A 332 -16.50 -14.41 -19.08
CA LYS A 332 -17.09 -13.87 -17.84
C LYS A 332 -18.27 -14.75 -17.37
N GLY A 333 -18.10 -16.08 -17.36
CA GLY A 333 -19.11 -17.00 -16.86
C GLY A 333 -19.52 -16.68 -15.42
N ALA A 334 -20.67 -17.23 -14.99
CA ALA A 334 -21.16 -17.07 -13.62
C ALA A 334 -20.06 -17.48 -12.63
N THR A 335 -19.82 -16.66 -11.60
CA THR A 335 -19.01 -17.08 -10.45
C THR A 335 -19.65 -18.36 -9.92
N PRO A 336 -18.96 -19.51 -10.00
CA PRO A 336 -19.59 -20.74 -9.59
C PRO A 336 -19.90 -20.63 -8.09
N PRO A 337 -21.11 -21.07 -7.68
CA PRO A 337 -21.46 -21.09 -6.29
C PRO A 337 -20.50 -22.02 -5.57
N GLY A 338 -20.02 -21.57 -4.41
CA GLY A 338 -19.43 -22.46 -3.43
C GLY A 338 -17.90 -22.48 -3.31
N ALA A 339 -17.26 -21.31 -3.31
CA ALA A 339 -15.84 -21.24 -2.96
C ALA A 339 -15.63 -21.47 -1.46
N ARG A 340 -14.67 -22.33 -1.11
CA ARG A 340 -14.23 -22.54 0.29
C ARG A 340 -12.98 -21.73 0.65
N PHE A 341 -12.26 -21.22 -0.34
CA PHE A 341 -11.01 -20.49 -0.15
C PHE A 341 -11.19 -18.99 -0.35
N ARG A 342 -10.76 -18.22 0.65
CA ARG A 342 -10.59 -16.77 0.57
C ARG A 342 -9.10 -16.45 0.57
N TYR A 343 -8.66 -15.64 -0.38
CA TYR A 343 -7.27 -15.20 -0.49
C TYR A 343 -7.13 -13.82 0.13
N LEU A 344 -6.08 -13.65 0.93
CA LEU A 344 -5.78 -12.42 1.66
C LEU A 344 -4.36 -12.00 1.33
N GLU A 345 -4.15 -10.73 1.00
CA GLU A 345 -2.80 -10.18 0.86
C GLU A 345 -2.50 -9.31 2.06
N ILE A 346 -1.54 -9.72 2.87
CA ILE A 346 -1.31 -9.15 4.21
C ILE A 346 0.14 -8.70 4.32
N ALA A 347 0.33 -7.47 4.80
CA ALA A 347 1.61 -6.95 5.27
C ALA A 347 1.45 -6.64 6.76
N ALA A 348 2.13 -7.39 7.61
CA ALA A 348 1.94 -7.35 9.05
C ALA A 348 3.21 -7.73 9.79
N SER A 349 3.32 -7.36 11.07
CA SER A 349 4.34 -7.92 11.95
C SER A 349 4.14 -9.43 12.14
N GLU A 350 5.23 -10.18 12.31
CA GLU A 350 5.16 -11.57 12.76
C GLU A 350 4.40 -11.70 14.10
N ALA A 351 4.40 -10.66 14.94
CA ALA A 351 3.63 -10.64 16.19
C ALA A 351 2.10 -10.49 15.98
N ALA A 352 1.64 -10.30 14.74
CA ALA A 352 0.23 -10.07 14.44
C ALA A 352 -0.62 -11.34 14.62
N THR A 353 -1.89 -11.11 14.91
CA THR A 353 -2.92 -12.15 14.96
C THR A 353 -4.02 -11.80 13.97
N LEU A 354 -4.34 -12.73 13.07
CA LEU A 354 -5.50 -12.65 12.19
C LEU A 354 -6.74 -13.18 12.92
N SER A 355 -7.80 -12.40 13.00
CA SER A 355 -9.09 -12.81 13.55
C SER A 355 -10.10 -12.99 12.43
N VAL A 356 -10.80 -14.13 12.44
CA VAL A 356 -11.86 -14.49 11.49
C VAL A 356 -13.14 -14.69 12.28
N THR A 357 -14.09 -13.79 12.09
CA THR A 357 -15.39 -13.80 12.78
C THR A 357 -16.48 -14.20 11.79
N ASP A 358 -17.20 -15.27 12.10
CA ASP A 358 -18.44 -15.66 11.42
C ASP A 358 -19.60 -14.87 12.03
N ARG A 359 -20.12 -13.86 11.33
CA ARG A 359 -21.24 -13.06 11.83
C ARG A 359 -22.54 -13.85 12.00
N SER A 360 -22.69 -14.98 11.31
CA SER A 360 -23.89 -15.82 11.42
C SER A 360 -23.93 -16.60 12.73
N SER A 361 -22.78 -17.05 13.22
CA SER A 361 -22.66 -17.87 14.43
C SER A 361 -22.03 -17.13 15.63
N GLY A 362 -21.41 -15.97 15.39
CA GLY A 362 -20.60 -15.25 16.38
C GLY A 362 -19.24 -15.90 16.68
N ALA A 363 -18.90 -17.01 16.00
CA ALA A 363 -17.66 -17.73 16.26
C ALA A 363 -16.45 -16.92 15.77
N VAL A 364 -15.46 -16.73 16.65
CA VAL A 364 -14.19 -16.06 16.34
C VAL A 364 -13.07 -17.08 16.35
N ARG A 365 -12.27 -17.11 15.29
CA ARG A 365 -11.04 -17.91 15.20
C ARG A 365 -9.85 -16.98 15.05
N LYS A 366 -8.77 -17.28 15.75
CA LYS A 366 -7.54 -16.47 15.75
C LYS A 366 -6.38 -17.28 15.22
N PHE A 367 -5.51 -16.66 14.44
CA PHE A 367 -4.29 -17.25 13.88
C PHE A 367 -3.12 -16.33 14.19
N ASP A 368 -2.16 -16.79 14.99
CA ASP A 368 -0.90 -16.08 15.22
C ASP A 368 -0.01 -16.24 13.99
N LEU A 369 0.42 -15.14 13.38
CA LEU A 369 1.15 -15.20 12.09
C LEU A 369 2.57 -15.75 12.25
N CYS A 370 3.20 -15.61 13.42
CA CYS A 370 4.51 -16.18 13.72
C CYS A 370 4.51 -17.71 13.85
N ASP A 371 3.36 -18.30 14.19
CA ASP A 371 3.20 -19.74 14.38
C ASP A 371 1.86 -20.19 13.80
N LEU A 372 1.84 -20.29 12.47
CA LEU A 372 0.71 -20.85 11.72
C LEU A 372 0.64 -22.36 11.99
N ASN A 373 0.14 -22.73 13.16
CA ASN A 373 -0.14 -24.12 13.48
C ASN A 373 -1.28 -24.64 12.57
N PRO A 374 -1.11 -25.81 11.94
CA PRO A 374 -2.19 -26.49 11.22
C PRO A 374 -3.20 -27.08 12.22
N GLY A 375 -3.98 -26.22 12.89
CA GLY A 375 -4.91 -26.61 13.96
C GLY A 375 -6.39 -26.61 13.54
N ASN A 376 -7.04 -27.77 13.66
CA ASN A 376 -8.46 -28.13 13.51
C ASN A 376 -9.05 -28.32 12.08
N PRO A 377 -9.93 -29.34 11.83
CA PRO A 377 -10.42 -29.73 10.49
C PRO A 377 -11.38 -28.76 9.76
N GLY A 378 -11.51 -27.51 10.19
CA GLY A 378 -12.54 -26.58 9.69
C GLY A 378 -11.99 -25.37 8.96
N THR A 379 -11.41 -24.44 9.72
CA THR A 379 -10.84 -23.20 9.21
C THR A 379 -9.32 -23.23 9.34
N ARG A 380 -8.61 -23.06 8.23
CA ARG A 380 -7.15 -23.13 8.17
C ARG A 380 -6.60 -21.91 7.46
N LEU A 381 -5.51 -21.36 7.97
CA LEU A 381 -4.76 -20.28 7.33
C LEU A 381 -3.39 -20.81 6.92
N GLU A 382 -2.99 -20.55 5.68
CA GLU A 382 -1.65 -20.88 5.20
C GLU A 382 -1.11 -19.83 4.25
N ILE A 383 0.21 -19.62 4.29
CA ILE A 383 0.91 -18.78 3.30
C ILE A 383 1.04 -19.59 2.01
N VAL A 384 0.53 -19.02 0.92
CA VAL A 384 0.74 -19.52 -0.44
C VAL A 384 2.03 -18.93 -0.99
N ASP A 385 2.75 -19.69 -1.82
CA ASP A 385 3.98 -19.21 -2.48
C ASP A 385 5.08 -18.77 -1.49
N ARG A 386 5.33 -19.57 -0.44
CA ARG A 386 6.29 -19.26 0.63
C ARG A 386 7.69 -18.93 0.11
N GLN A 387 8.14 -19.67 -0.90
CA GLN A 387 9.43 -19.45 -1.53
C GLN A 387 9.19 -18.92 -2.93
N LYS A 388 9.78 -17.77 -3.23
CA LYS A 388 9.78 -17.18 -4.56
C LYS A 388 11.20 -16.92 -5.02
N VAL A 389 11.39 -16.88 -6.33
CA VAL A 389 12.67 -16.58 -6.97
C VAL A 389 12.48 -15.48 -8.00
N TRP A 390 13.48 -14.59 -8.08
CA TRP A 390 13.55 -13.58 -9.13
C TRP A 390 14.08 -14.22 -10.41
N VAL A 391 13.34 -14.07 -11.50
CA VAL A 391 13.66 -14.66 -12.80
C VAL A 391 13.70 -13.56 -13.86
N ARG A 392 14.70 -13.63 -14.74
CA ARG A 392 14.78 -12.83 -15.97
C ARG A 392 14.33 -13.68 -17.14
N GLY A 393 13.38 -13.23 -17.92
CA GLY A 393 12.88 -14.01 -19.04
C GLY A 393 12.85 -13.26 -20.35
N ARG A 394 12.76 -14.05 -21.42
CA ARG A 394 12.66 -13.57 -22.79
C ARG A 394 11.56 -14.33 -23.51
N ILE A 395 10.81 -13.62 -24.34
CA ILE A 395 9.88 -14.18 -25.31
C ILE A 395 10.56 -14.09 -26.66
N LEU A 396 10.85 -15.22 -27.26
CA LEU A 396 11.66 -15.33 -28.47
C LEU A 396 10.81 -15.78 -29.66
N ASP A 397 11.10 -15.24 -30.83
CA ASP A 397 10.64 -15.81 -32.09
C ASP A 397 11.44 -17.08 -32.45
N GLU A 398 11.06 -17.76 -33.55
CA GLU A 398 11.76 -18.96 -34.02
C GLU A 398 13.22 -18.71 -34.45
N ALA A 399 13.58 -17.45 -34.73
CA ALA A 399 14.95 -17.04 -35.02
C ALA A 399 15.77 -16.73 -33.75
N GLY A 400 15.18 -16.90 -32.57
CA GLY A 400 15.82 -16.65 -31.27
C GLY A 400 15.92 -15.17 -30.89
N ARG A 401 15.16 -14.29 -31.56
CA ARG A 401 15.15 -12.84 -31.29
C ARG A 401 14.02 -12.49 -30.32
N PRO A 402 14.23 -11.60 -29.34
CA PRO A 402 13.16 -11.09 -28.50
C PRO A 402 12.02 -10.49 -29.34
N THR A 403 10.78 -10.86 -29.01
CA THR A 403 9.59 -10.37 -29.70
C THR A 403 8.54 -9.89 -28.71
N PRO A 404 7.93 -8.71 -28.94
CA PRO A 404 6.79 -8.27 -28.14
C PRO A 404 5.62 -9.24 -28.21
N ALA A 405 4.95 -9.43 -27.07
CA ALA A 405 3.83 -10.35 -26.89
C ALA A 405 3.05 -10.03 -25.60
N ARG A 406 1.86 -10.60 -25.47
CA ARG A 406 1.15 -10.67 -24.17
C ARG A 406 1.65 -11.86 -23.37
N LEU A 407 1.80 -11.68 -22.06
CA LEU A 407 2.22 -12.71 -21.11
C LEU A 407 1.28 -12.79 -19.91
N SER A 408 0.95 -14.01 -19.49
CA SER A 408 0.22 -14.26 -18.25
C SER A 408 0.83 -15.44 -17.50
N PHE A 409 1.43 -15.20 -16.34
CA PHE A 409 1.77 -16.27 -15.40
C PHE A 409 0.62 -16.52 -14.44
N ARG A 410 0.44 -17.78 -14.06
CA ARG A 410 -0.57 -18.19 -13.09
C ARG A 410 -0.02 -19.23 -12.13
N SER A 411 -0.50 -19.15 -10.89
CA SER A 411 -0.37 -20.25 -9.92
C SER A 411 -1.19 -21.48 -10.35
N SER A 412 -0.98 -22.61 -9.67
CA SER A 412 -1.81 -23.82 -9.80
C SER A 412 -3.30 -23.57 -9.53
N GLU A 413 -3.64 -22.57 -8.72
CA GLU A 413 -4.99 -22.16 -8.38
C GLU A 413 -5.58 -21.10 -9.33
N GLY A 414 -4.86 -20.74 -10.40
CA GLY A 414 -5.32 -19.80 -11.41
C GLY A 414 -5.13 -18.33 -11.06
N ARG A 415 -4.51 -18.00 -9.91
CA ARG A 415 -4.15 -16.62 -9.55
C ARG A 415 -3.16 -16.05 -10.56
N TYR A 416 -3.46 -14.90 -11.13
CA TYR A 416 -2.52 -14.14 -11.97
C TYR A 416 -1.28 -13.69 -11.18
N ILE A 417 -0.11 -13.87 -11.78
CA ILE A 417 1.19 -13.45 -11.26
C ILE A 417 1.76 -12.46 -12.29
N PRO A 418 1.66 -11.14 -12.05
CA PRO A 418 2.16 -10.17 -13.01
C PRO A 418 3.70 -10.21 -13.07
N PRO A 419 4.30 -9.97 -14.24
CA PRO A 419 5.70 -9.58 -14.33
C PRO A 419 5.96 -8.30 -13.51
N TYR A 420 7.21 -8.06 -13.14
CA TYR A 420 7.61 -6.84 -12.46
C TYR A 420 7.28 -5.61 -13.32
N GLY A 421 6.78 -4.56 -12.69
CA GLY A 421 6.27 -3.36 -13.38
C GLY A 421 4.79 -3.42 -13.75
N HIS A 422 4.17 -4.60 -13.70
CA HIS A 422 2.75 -4.81 -14.02
C HIS A 422 1.92 -5.07 -12.77
N ARG A 423 0.61 -4.78 -12.86
CA ARG A 423 -0.30 -4.84 -11.70
C ARG A 423 -1.10 -6.13 -11.65
N ALA A 424 -1.28 -6.64 -10.43
CA ALA A 424 -2.10 -7.82 -10.18
C ALA A 424 -3.60 -7.52 -10.32
N GLU A 425 -4.02 -6.28 -10.06
CA GLU A 425 -5.38 -5.78 -10.28
C GLU A 425 -5.35 -4.78 -11.44
N ILE A 426 -5.90 -5.18 -12.58
CA ILE A 426 -5.96 -4.36 -13.78
C ILE A 426 -7.25 -3.57 -13.75
N ASN A 427 -7.15 -2.27 -14.01
CA ASN A 427 -8.32 -1.42 -14.00
C ASN A 427 -9.08 -1.52 -15.32
N THR A 428 -10.31 -2.05 -15.30
CA THR A 428 -11.14 -2.16 -16.50
C THR A 428 -12.07 -0.99 -16.73
N GLY A 429 -11.97 0.07 -15.92
CA GLY A 429 -12.76 1.27 -16.10
C GLY A 429 -12.32 2.06 -17.32
N TRP A 430 -13.22 2.91 -17.78
CA TRP A 430 -12.99 3.78 -18.91
C TRP A 430 -11.94 4.85 -18.58
N PHE A 431 -10.85 4.92 -19.37
CA PHE A 431 -9.65 5.77 -19.11
C PHE A 431 -8.79 5.38 -17.89
N GLN A 432 -8.88 4.15 -17.42
CA GLN A 432 -8.38 3.84 -16.07
C GLN A 432 -7.09 3.02 -15.99
N ASP A 433 -6.66 2.37 -17.07
CA ASP A 433 -5.37 1.69 -17.13
C ASP A 433 -4.47 2.31 -18.20
N TYR A 434 -3.22 2.55 -17.83
CA TYR A 434 -2.20 3.19 -18.67
C TYR A 434 -0.85 2.45 -18.56
N GLY A 435 -0.84 1.24 -17.95
CA GLY A 435 0.35 0.47 -17.60
C GLY A 435 0.74 -0.62 -18.60
N ALA A 436 0.14 -0.61 -19.80
CA ALA A 436 0.25 -1.72 -20.76
C ALA A 436 -0.23 -3.07 -20.16
N ASP A 437 -1.24 -2.99 -19.31
CA ASP A 437 -1.93 -4.13 -18.71
C ASP A 437 -3.28 -4.35 -19.40
N LEU A 438 -3.61 -5.61 -19.67
CA LEU A 438 -4.81 -5.99 -20.40
C LEU A 438 -5.64 -7.01 -19.65
N LYS A 439 -6.97 -6.83 -19.67
CA LYS A 439 -7.92 -7.86 -19.24
C LYS A 439 -8.77 -8.32 -20.42
N VAL A 440 -8.56 -9.56 -20.86
CA VAL A 440 -9.41 -10.21 -21.87
C VAL A 440 -10.36 -11.17 -21.18
N GLY A 441 -11.64 -10.81 -21.14
CA GLY A 441 -12.63 -11.53 -20.34
C GLY A 441 -12.28 -11.50 -18.84
N ARG A 442 -11.92 -12.65 -18.26
CA ARG A 442 -11.42 -12.77 -16.87
C ARG A 442 -9.90 -12.87 -16.78
N SER A 443 -9.20 -13.06 -17.90
CA SER A 443 -7.77 -13.30 -17.92
C SER A 443 -6.98 -12.00 -17.97
N SER A 444 -6.01 -11.87 -17.08
CA SER A 444 -5.10 -10.73 -17.02
C SER A 444 -3.80 -11.05 -17.77
N PHE A 445 -3.30 -10.07 -18.51
CA PHE A 445 -2.06 -10.12 -19.27
C PHE A 445 -1.26 -8.83 -19.09
N ALA A 446 0.05 -8.96 -19.22
CA ALA A 446 0.98 -7.85 -19.40
C ALA A 446 1.43 -7.81 -20.88
N TYR A 447 1.45 -6.63 -21.49
CA TYR A 447 2.16 -6.42 -22.75
C TYR A 447 3.63 -6.16 -22.48
N LEU A 448 4.49 -6.93 -23.13
CA LEU A 448 5.94 -6.89 -22.93
C LEU A 448 6.65 -6.70 -24.26
N ASP A 449 7.84 -6.11 -24.21
CA ASP A 449 8.69 -5.85 -25.39
C ASP A 449 9.49 -7.08 -25.87
N GLY A 450 9.25 -8.24 -25.26
CA GLY A 450 10.00 -9.47 -25.49
C GLY A 450 10.98 -9.81 -24.38
N THR A 451 11.11 -8.96 -23.36
CA THR A 451 11.84 -9.25 -22.12
C THR A 451 10.96 -9.02 -20.89
N PHE A 452 11.26 -9.72 -19.80
CA PHE A 452 10.59 -9.48 -18.53
C PHE A 452 11.47 -9.85 -17.34
N GLU A 453 11.14 -9.29 -16.19
CA GLU A 453 11.53 -9.83 -14.91
C GLU A 453 10.26 -10.22 -14.15
N ALA A 454 10.29 -11.31 -13.40
CA ALA A 454 9.16 -11.74 -12.59
C ALA A 454 9.64 -12.41 -11.32
N GLU A 455 8.90 -12.20 -10.24
CA GLU A 455 9.04 -13.00 -9.05
C GLU A 455 8.04 -14.16 -9.08
N LEU A 456 8.55 -15.38 -9.25
CA LEU A 456 7.74 -16.58 -9.42
C LEU A 456 7.84 -17.50 -8.20
N PRO A 457 6.75 -18.16 -7.79
CA PRO A 457 6.82 -19.18 -6.74
C PRO A 457 7.65 -20.37 -7.18
N VAL A 458 8.42 -20.93 -6.26
CA VAL A 458 9.07 -22.23 -6.45
C VAL A 458 7.99 -23.31 -6.53
N GLY A 459 8.03 -24.14 -7.56
CA GLY A 459 7.03 -25.14 -7.88
C GLY A 459 6.42 -24.94 -9.26
N GLU A 460 5.18 -25.36 -9.42
CA GLU A 460 4.47 -25.30 -10.69
C GLU A 460 3.93 -23.89 -10.96
N VAL A 461 4.31 -23.33 -12.11
CA VAL A 461 3.74 -22.10 -12.66
C VAL A 461 3.21 -22.37 -14.05
N LEU A 462 2.02 -21.88 -14.35
CA LEU A 462 1.44 -21.95 -15.68
C LEU A 462 1.71 -20.63 -16.40
N VAL A 463 1.98 -20.69 -17.71
CA VAL A 463 2.19 -19.50 -18.51
C VAL A 463 1.36 -19.55 -19.77
N GLU A 464 0.82 -18.39 -20.15
CA GLU A 464 0.16 -18.15 -21.42
C GLU A 464 0.85 -16.99 -22.15
N ILE A 465 1.14 -17.20 -23.43
CA ILE A 465 1.80 -16.22 -24.29
C ILE A 465 1.05 -16.15 -25.61
N THR A 466 0.81 -14.95 -26.10
CA THR A 466 0.14 -14.76 -27.39
C THR A 466 0.69 -13.55 -28.12
N LYS A 467 0.71 -13.64 -29.46
CA LYS A 467 1.16 -12.57 -30.36
C LYS A 467 0.28 -12.52 -31.61
N GLY A 468 -0.87 -11.86 -31.50
CA GLY A 468 -1.82 -11.77 -32.61
C GLY A 468 -2.26 -13.12 -33.16
N PHE A 469 -2.76 -13.12 -34.41
CA PHE A 469 -3.27 -14.32 -35.07
C PHE A 469 -2.25 -15.06 -35.93
N GLU A 470 -1.09 -14.45 -36.21
CA GLU A 470 -0.03 -15.05 -37.04
C GLU A 470 0.86 -16.04 -36.27
N TYR A 471 0.81 -15.99 -34.95
CA TYR A 471 1.58 -16.84 -34.05
C TYR A 471 0.66 -17.81 -33.31
N SER A 472 1.14 -19.02 -33.09
CA SER A 472 0.42 -20.00 -32.28
C SER A 472 0.52 -19.59 -30.80
N PRO A 473 -0.60 -19.43 -30.07
CA PRO A 473 -0.55 -19.13 -28.65
C PRO A 473 0.06 -20.30 -27.88
N VAL A 474 0.84 -19.99 -26.85
CA VAL A 474 1.52 -20.98 -26.02
C VAL A 474 0.88 -21.02 -24.66
N ARG A 475 0.40 -22.19 -24.24
CA ARG A 475 0.10 -22.52 -22.84
C ARG A 475 1.00 -23.65 -22.39
N GLN A 476 1.77 -23.43 -21.35
CA GLN A 476 2.69 -24.45 -20.84
C GLN A 476 2.81 -24.42 -19.32
N ARG A 477 3.29 -25.54 -18.79
CA ARG A 477 3.66 -25.70 -17.40
C ARG A 477 5.16 -25.50 -17.25
N LEU A 478 5.54 -24.63 -16.33
CA LEU A 478 6.92 -24.34 -15.95
C LEU A 478 7.17 -24.91 -14.56
N GLU A 479 8.30 -25.60 -14.40
CA GLU A 479 8.81 -26.02 -13.10
C GLU A 479 9.85 -25.00 -12.63
N ILE A 480 9.51 -24.20 -11.63
CA ILE A 480 10.39 -23.18 -11.06
C ILE A 480 11.15 -23.78 -9.88
N ARG A 481 12.47 -23.86 -10.00
CA ARG A 481 13.37 -24.36 -8.95
C ARG A 481 13.93 -23.18 -8.14
N PRO A 482 14.42 -23.41 -6.90
CA PRO A 482 15.10 -22.37 -6.11
C PRO A 482 16.30 -21.68 -6.82
N ASP A 483 16.93 -22.38 -7.75
CA ASP A 483 18.07 -21.92 -8.54
C ASP A 483 17.69 -21.42 -9.94
N THR A 484 16.41 -21.44 -10.33
CA THR A 484 15.95 -20.84 -11.59
C THR A 484 16.26 -19.35 -11.59
N ARG A 485 17.00 -18.87 -12.60
CA ARG A 485 17.35 -17.46 -12.81
C ARG A 485 16.89 -16.92 -14.16
N SER A 486 16.74 -17.80 -15.15
CA SER A 486 16.35 -17.42 -16.50
C SER A 486 15.32 -18.35 -17.10
N ILE A 487 14.38 -17.79 -17.88
CA ILE A 487 13.37 -18.55 -18.63
C ILE A 487 13.25 -17.96 -20.04
N ASP A 488 13.44 -18.81 -21.06
CA ASP A 488 13.14 -18.44 -22.44
C ASP A 488 11.86 -19.13 -22.87
N LEU A 489 10.98 -18.37 -23.52
CA LEU A 489 9.69 -18.84 -24.00
C LEU A 489 9.62 -18.59 -25.50
N ILE A 490 9.28 -19.60 -26.30
CA ILE A 490 9.35 -19.51 -27.76
C ILE A 490 7.94 -19.40 -28.34
N LEU A 491 7.73 -18.44 -29.24
CA LEU A 491 6.52 -18.30 -30.05
C LEU A 491 6.80 -18.71 -31.49
N ALA A 492 5.99 -19.64 -32.00
CA ALA A 492 6.07 -20.10 -33.38
C ALA A 492 5.12 -19.31 -34.28
N ARG A 493 5.61 -18.82 -35.43
CA ARG A 493 4.77 -18.17 -36.45
C ARG A 493 4.26 -19.23 -37.40
N TRP A 494 2.96 -19.35 -37.56
CA TRP A 494 2.37 -20.37 -38.45
C TRP A 494 1.95 -19.79 -39.81
N ILE A 495 1.85 -18.46 -39.92
CA ILE A 495 1.55 -17.77 -41.17
C ILE A 495 2.23 -16.40 -41.23
N ASP A 496 2.71 -16.04 -42.42
CA ASP A 496 3.14 -14.67 -42.75
C ASP A 496 2.13 -14.04 -43.72
N LEU A 497 1.22 -13.23 -43.18
CA LEU A 497 0.20 -12.49 -43.91
C LEU A 497 0.81 -11.36 -44.74
N ARG A 498 1.85 -10.69 -44.22
CA ARG A 498 2.56 -9.61 -44.93
C ARG A 498 3.25 -10.11 -46.17
N ALA A 499 3.96 -11.24 -46.09
CA ALA A 499 4.55 -11.91 -47.26
C ALA A 499 3.50 -12.35 -48.29
N LYS A 500 2.23 -12.49 -47.87
CA LYS A 500 1.08 -12.81 -48.74
C LYS A 500 0.33 -11.57 -49.23
N GLY A 501 0.85 -10.36 -48.97
CA GLY A 501 0.25 -9.10 -49.43
C GLY A 501 -0.87 -8.56 -48.54
N TRP A 502 -1.09 -9.11 -47.35
CA TRP A 502 -2.06 -8.62 -46.38
C TRP A 502 -1.39 -7.67 -45.37
N VAL A 503 -2.14 -6.65 -44.94
CA VAL A 503 -1.70 -5.72 -43.88
C VAL A 503 -2.77 -5.71 -42.80
N THR A 504 -2.41 -6.06 -41.57
CA THR A 504 -3.32 -6.01 -40.43
C THR A 504 -3.42 -4.58 -39.92
N ALA A 505 -4.63 -4.12 -39.64
CA ALA A 505 -4.85 -2.78 -39.12
C ALA A 505 -5.92 -2.76 -38.04
N ASP A 506 -5.70 -1.97 -37.00
CA ASP A 506 -6.75 -1.50 -36.09
C ASP A 506 -7.01 -0.02 -36.39
N THR A 507 -8.18 0.25 -36.96
CA THR A 507 -8.54 1.58 -37.44
C THR A 507 -9.24 2.45 -36.39
N HIS A 508 -9.51 1.90 -35.19
CA HIS A 508 -10.29 2.57 -34.15
C HIS A 508 -9.67 2.38 -32.76
N VAL A 509 -8.57 3.09 -32.48
CA VAL A 509 -7.87 3.04 -31.18
C VAL A 509 -7.92 4.40 -30.49
N HIS A 510 -8.10 4.40 -29.16
CA HIS A 510 -8.16 5.60 -28.32
C HIS A 510 -7.37 5.43 -27.02
N PHE A 511 -7.00 6.57 -26.40
CA PHE A 511 -6.56 6.69 -24.99
C PHE A 511 -5.22 6.06 -24.63
N LEU A 512 -4.51 5.48 -25.59
CA LEU A 512 -3.13 5.03 -25.42
C LEU A 512 -2.16 6.18 -25.70
N SER A 513 -1.00 6.15 -25.05
CA SER A 513 0.15 6.91 -25.54
C SER A 513 0.63 6.31 -26.87
N PRO A 514 1.20 7.09 -27.81
CA PRO A 514 1.71 6.55 -29.07
C PRO A 514 2.71 5.40 -28.88
N SER A 515 3.57 5.50 -27.86
CA SER A 515 4.55 4.44 -27.54
C SER A 515 3.90 3.17 -26.98
N THR A 516 2.86 3.29 -26.15
CA THR A 516 2.11 2.13 -25.65
C THR A 516 1.34 1.48 -26.80
N ALA A 517 0.69 2.26 -27.65
CA ALA A 517 0.01 1.76 -28.84
C ALA A 517 0.96 1.00 -29.77
N LEU A 518 2.22 1.45 -29.91
CA LEU A 518 3.23 0.76 -30.70
C LEU A 518 3.69 -0.55 -30.06
N LEU A 519 3.79 -0.61 -28.73
CA LEU A 519 4.08 -1.85 -28.01
C LEU A 519 2.95 -2.86 -28.19
N GLU A 520 1.70 -2.43 -27.99
CA GLU A 520 0.52 -3.28 -28.14
C GLU A 520 0.36 -3.75 -29.59
N SER A 521 0.59 -2.89 -30.58
CA SER A 521 0.52 -3.28 -32.00
C SER A 521 1.55 -4.34 -32.36
N GLN A 522 2.78 -4.21 -31.87
CA GLN A 522 3.80 -5.26 -32.01
C GLN A 522 3.37 -6.54 -31.31
N ALA A 523 2.86 -6.45 -30.09
CA ALA A 523 2.43 -7.60 -29.31
C ALA A 523 1.17 -8.28 -29.86
N GLU A 524 0.32 -7.59 -30.61
CA GLU A 524 -0.89 -8.15 -31.25
C GLU A 524 -0.70 -8.45 -32.74
N GLY A 525 0.49 -8.24 -33.30
CA GLY A 525 0.75 -8.48 -34.72
C GLY A 525 -0.05 -7.55 -35.66
N ILE A 526 -0.31 -6.31 -35.22
CA ILE A 526 -1.06 -5.30 -35.98
C ILE A 526 -0.08 -4.36 -36.67
N ASN A 527 -0.05 -4.34 -38.01
CA ASN A 527 0.89 -3.53 -38.77
C ASN A 527 0.58 -2.03 -38.73
N LEU A 528 -0.70 -1.64 -38.71
CA LEU A 528 -1.13 -0.25 -38.68
C LEU A 528 -2.14 -0.02 -37.56
N VAL A 529 -1.83 0.89 -36.63
CA VAL A 529 -2.77 1.38 -35.64
C VAL A 529 -3.12 2.82 -35.97
N ASN A 530 -4.41 3.11 -36.16
CA ASN A 530 -4.92 4.46 -36.21
C ASN A 530 -5.30 4.91 -34.80
N LEU A 531 -4.38 5.60 -34.12
CA LEU A 531 -4.60 6.18 -32.80
C LEU A 531 -5.31 7.53 -32.98
N MET A 532 -6.57 7.59 -32.58
CA MET A 532 -7.44 8.71 -32.91
C MET A 532 -7.46 9.76 -31.80
N ALA A 533 -7.13 11.00 -32.17
CA ALA A 533 -7.51 12.14 -31.36
C ALA A 533 -9.03 12.32 -31.43
N ALA A 534 -9.66 12.46 -30.26
CA ALA A 534 -11.12 12.48 -30.15
C ALA A 534 -11.60 13.59 -29.22
N GLN A 535 -12.71 14.22 -29.60
CA GLN A 535 -13.45 15.13 -28.73
C GLN A 535 -14.65 14.40 -28.11
N LEU A 536 -14.71 14.40 -26.78
CA LEU A 536 -15.79 13.81 -25.98
C LEU A 536 -16.35 14.88 -25.04
N GLY A 537 -17.24 15.73 -25.57
CA GLY A 537 -17.71 16.91 -24.86
C GLY A 537 -16.59 17.96 -24.75
N ASP A 538 -16.20 18.30 -23.53
CA ASP A 538 -15.07 19.20 -23.24
C ASP A 538 -13.71 18.48 -23.12
N LEU A 539 -13.71 17.14 -23.13
CA LEU A 539 -12.49 16.33 -23.14
C LEU A 539 -11.93 16.19 -24.56
N PHE A 540 -10.64 16.48 -24.71
CA PHE A 540 -9.88 16.21 -25.93
C PHE A 540 -8.78 15.19 -25.63
N ALA A 541 -8.93 13.96 -26.13
CA ALA A 541 -7.94 12.90 -25.99
C ALA A 541 -6.93 12.92 -27.16
N ASN A 542 -5.66 12.60 -26.89
CA ASN A 542 -4.57 12.44 -27.87
C ASN A 542 -4.30 13.64 -28.82
N VAL A 543 -4.98 14.79 -28.68
CA VAL A 543 -4.73 15.99 -29.50
C VAL A 543 -3.29 16.49 -29.37
N GLY A 544 -2.71 16.36 -28.17
CA GLY A 544 -1.31 16.73 -27.92
C GLY A 544 -0.28 15.88 -28.69
N ASP A 545 -0.69 14.71 -29.18
CA ASP A 545 0.18 13.78 -29.91
C ASP A 545 0.19 14.06 -31.43
N LEU A 546 -0.81 14.78 -31.96
CA LEU A 546 -0.93 15.08 -33.40
C LEU A 546 0.33 15.71 -34.02
N PRO A 547 1.02 16.70 -33.39
CA PRO A 547 2.24 17.28 -33.96
C PRO A 547 3.42 16.30 -34.03
N GLY A 548 3.37 15.22 -33.23
CA GLY A 548 4.41 14.18 -33.22
C GLY A 548 4.40 13.30 -34.47
N GLY A 549 3.30 13.32 -35.25
CA GLY A 549 3.16 12.49 -36.44
C GLY A 549 3.18 11.00 -36.11
N ALA A 550 3.53 10.17 -37.09
CA ALA A 550 3.50 8.73 -36.94
C ALA A 550 4.71 8.18 -36.17
N LEU A 551 4.49 7.12 -35.40
CA LEU A 551 5.52 6.39 -34.69
C LEU A 551 5.66 4.98 -35.25
N ALA A 552 6.85 4.60 -35.72
CA ALA A 552 7.12 3.29 -36.29
C ALA A 552 8.01 2.43 -35.39
N SER A 553 7.84 1.11 -35.45
CA SER A 553 8.78 0.16 -34.85
C SER A 553 10.14 0.24 -35.55
N ARG A 554 11.19 -0.20 -34.86
CA ARG A 554 12.58 -0.10 -35.36
C ARG A 554 12.79 -0.88 -36.67
N ASP A 555 12.08 -1.98 -36.85
CA ASP A 555 12.10 -2.79 -38.07
C ASP A 555 11.14 -2.28 -39.16
N GLY A 556 10.29 -1.29 -38.85
CA GLY A 556 9.31 -0.72 -39.77
C GLY A 556 8.07 -1.59 -40.02
N GLU A 557 7.91 -2.72 -39.32
CA GLU A 557 6.77 -3.63 -39.51
C GLU A 557 5.47 -3.14 -38.86
N HIS A 558 5.57 -2.23 -37.89
CA HIS A 558 4.45 -1.68 -37.15
C HIS A 558 4.47 -0.14 -37.16
N LEU A 559 3.31 0.47 -37.41
CA LEU A 559 3.13 1.91 -37.49
C LEU A 559 1.91 2.32 -36.66
N VAL A 560 2.11 3.30 -35.77
CA VAL A 560 1.03 4.04 -35.12
C VAL A 560 0.89 5.36 -35.86
N TRP A 561 -0.24 5.53 -36.54
CA TRP A 561 -0.63 6.77 -37.18
C TRP A 561 -1.55 7.56 -36.27
N LEU A 562 -1.34 8.87 -36.20
CA LEU A 562 -2.14 9.78 -35.38
C LEU A 562 -3.25 10.36 -36.25
N GLY A 563 -4.44 9.79 -36.12
CA GLY A 563 -5.65 10.20 -36.85
C GLY A 563 -6.58 11.06 -35.99
N THR A 564 -7.77 11.31 -36.51
CA THR A 564 -8.83 12.02 -35.79
C THR A 564 -10.16 11.28 -35.88
N GLU A 565 -10.93 11.25 -34.80
CA GLU A 565 -12.33 10.80 -34.82
C GLU A 565 -13.26 12.02 -34.80
N ASN A 566 -14.08 12.17 -35.85
CA ASN A 566 -15.20 13.10 -35.83
C ASN A 566 -16.46 12.35 -35.37
N ARG A 567 -17.13 12.86 -34.33
CA ARG A 567 -18.24 12.18 -33.66
C ARG A 567 -19.54 12.93 -33.92
N GLU A 568 -20.52 12.26 -34.51
CA GLU A 568 -21.88 12.76 -34.68
C GLU A 568 -22.86 11.74 -34.07
N HIS A 569 -23.78 12.21 -33.22
CA HIS A 569 -24.58 11.32 -32.37
C HIS A 569 -25.65 10.53 -33.11
N LEU A 570 -26.07 10.98 -34.29
CA LEU A 570 -27.11 10.36 -35.11
C LEU A 570 -26.55 9.51 -36.25
N LEU A 571 -25.47 9.99 -36.89
CA LEU A 571 -24.85 9.43 -38.08
C LEU A 571 -23.66 8.51 -37.75
N GLY A 572 -23.21 8.49 -36.49
CA GLY A 572 -22.07 7.71 -36.03
C GLY A 572 -20.75 8.48 -36.11
N HIS A 573 -19.65 7.74 -36.08
CA HIS A 573 -18.31 8.33 -36.03
C HIS A 573 -17.56 8.12 -37.33
N ILE A 574 -16.78 9.11 -37.73
CA ILE A 574 -15.88 9.05 -38.90
C ILE A 574 -14.44 9.05 -38.39
N SER A 575 -13.75 7.94 -38.64
CA SER A 575 -12.31 7.81 -38.43
C SER A 575 -11.55 8.37 -39.63
N LEU A 576 -10.70 9.37 -39.40
CA LEU A 576 -9.87 9.99 -40.42
C LEU A 576 -8.40 9.62 -40.21
N LEU A 577 -7.78 9.11 -41.27
CA LEU A 577 -6.36 8.85 -41.40
C LEU A 577 -5.82 9.86 -42.43
N HIS A 578 -5.14 10.90 -41.95
CA HIS A 578 -4.63 12.00 -42.80
C HIS A 578 -3.33 11.66 -43.52
#